data_AF-A0A9E7BA80-F1
#
_entry.id   AF-A0A9E7BA80-F1
#
_cell.length_a   1.000
_cell.length_b   1.000
_cell.length_c   1.000
_cell.angle_alpha   90.00
_cell.angle_beta   90.00
_cell.angle_gamma   90.00
#
_symmetry.space_group_name_H-M   'P 1'
#
loop_
_entity.id
_entity.type
_entity.pdbx_description
1 polymer ?
#
loop_
_entity_poly.entity_id
_entity_poly.type
_entity_poly.pdbx_seq_one_letter_code
_entity_poly.pdbx_strand_id
1 'polypeptide(L)' 'GAEVAADLARHGIMCGGGDFYAQRPLAAMGVDPERGVLRLSFVHYTSKAEIDKLLNALDDVL' A
#
# COMPACT_ATOMS: atom_id res chain seq x y z
N GLY A 1 3.93 2.60 6.21
CA GLY A 1 3.63 1.56 5.20
C GLY A 1 3.05 0.31 5.83
N ALA A 2 3.81 -0.36 6.71
CA ALA A 2 3.43 -1.66 7.27
C ALA A 2 2.13 -1.65 8.09
N GLU A 3 1.91 -0.61 8.90
CA GLU A 3 0.69 -0.45 9.71
C GLU A 3 -0.58 -0.38 8.84
N VAL A 4 -0.61 0.55 7.89
CA VAL A 4 -1.72 0.69 6.92
C VAL A 4 -1.94 -0.60 6.13
N ALA A 5 -0.87 -1.34 5.79
CA ALA A 5 -1.00 -2.62 5.11
C ALA A 5 -1.69 -3.69 5.99
N ALA A 6 -1.39 -3.71 7.30
CA ALA A 6 -2.04 -4.59 8.27
C ALA A 6 -3.52 -4.24 8.47
N ASP A 7 -3.87 -2.96 8.41
CA ASP A 7 -5.27 -2.50 8.49
C ASP A 7 -6.06 -2.89 7.23
N LEU A 8 -5.51 -2.63 6.05
CA LEU A 8 -6.09 -3.04 4.76
C LEU A 8 -6.29 -4.56 4.65
N ALA A 9 -5.42 -5.35 5.27
CA ALA A 9 -5.59 -6.81 5.31
C ALA A 9 -6.90 -7.22 5.98
N ARG A 10 -7.40 -6.45 6.97
CA ARG A 10 -8.70 -6.71 7.64
C ARG A 10 -9.90 -6.48 6.70
N HIS A 11 -9.72 -5.64 5.70
CA HIS A 11 -10.70 -5.40 4.63
C HIS A 11 -10.54 -6.41 3.47
N GLY A 12 -9.65 -7.39 3.60
CA GLY A 12 -9.33 -8.37 2.57
C GLY A 12 -8.66 -7.73 1.35
N ILE A 13 -7.79 -6.74 1.59
CA ILE A 13 -6.92 -6.13 0.59
C ILE A 13 -5.49 -6.59 0.84
N MET A 14 -4.91 -7.30 -0.12
CA MET A 14 -3.51 -7.72 -0.07
C MET A 14 -2.61 -6.59 -0.58
N CYS A 15 -1.76 -6.05 0.29
CA CYS A 15 -0.77 -5.04 -0.07
C CYS A 15 0.50 -5.21 0.77
N GLY A 16 1.59 -4.59 0.33
CA GLY A 16 2.85 -4.59 1.07
C GLY A 16 3.11 -3.23 1.70
N GLY A 17 3.73 -3.22 2.87
CA GLY A 17 4.29 -2.00 3.47
C GLY A 17 5.79 -2.16 3.74
N GLY A 18 6.60 -1.18 3.33
CA GLY A 18 8.05 -1.21 3.54
C GLY A 18 8.83 -0.34 2.55
N ASP A 19 10.13 -0.59 2.41
CA ASP A 19 11.02 0.17 1.52
C ASP A 19 11.18 -0.46 0.12
N PHE A 20 10.82 -1.74 -0.06
CA PHE A 20 10.92 -2.49 -1.32
C PHE A 20 12.31 -2.44 -1.97
N TYR A 21 13.38 -2.53 -1.18
CA TYR A 21 14.77 -2.40 -1.66
C TYR A 21 15.07 -1.02 -2.28
N ALA A 22 14.23 -0.02 -2.01
CA ALA A 22 14.29 1.32 -2.58
C ALA A 22 14.62 2.39 -1.52
N GLN A 23 15.39 2.05 -0.49
CA GLN A 23 15.77 3.00 0.59
C GLN A 23 16.37 4.32 0.09
N ARG A 24 17.35 4.25 -0.82
CA ARG A 24 18.01 5.45 -1.39
C ARG A 24 17.05 6.36 -2.18
N PRO A 25 16.27 5.86 -3.16
CA PRO A 25 15.31 6.71 -3.86
C PRO A 25 14.18 7.20 -2.95
N LEU A 26 13.70 6.39 -1.99
CA LEU A 26 12.70 6.84 -1.03
C LEU A 26 13.22 8.00 -0.16
N ALA A 27 14.45 7.89 0.35
CA ALA A 27 15.09 8.97 1.10
C ALA A 27 15.27 10.24 0.25
N ALA A 28 15.66 10.11 -1.03
CA ALA A 28 15.77 11.24 -1.96
C ALA A 28 14.43 11.94 -2.23
N MET A 29 13.31 11.22 -2.07
CA MET A 29 11.95 11.76 -2.16
C MET A 29 11.42 12.30 -0.83
N GLY A 30 12.25 12.31 0.23
CA GLY A 30 11.85 12.76 1.57
C GLY A 30 10.96 11.78 2.33
N VAL A 31 10.90 10.52 1.91
CA VAL A 31 10.17 9.48 2.63
C VAL A 31 11.03 8.97 3.78
N ASP A 32 10.45 8.94 4.97
CA ASP A 32 11.06 8.33 6.16
C ASP A 32 11.27 6.82 5.95
N PRO A 33 12.52 6.32 5.97
CA PRO A 33 12.82 4.90 5.78
C PRO A 33 12.15 3.99 6.81
N GLU A 34 11.99 4.44 8.05
CA GLU A 34 11.38 3.65 9.13
C GLU A 34 9.86 3.51 8.91
N ARG A 35 9.23 4.54 8.35
CA ARG A 35 7.80 4.48 8.00
C ARG A 35 7.56 3.69 6.71
N GLY A 36 8.46 3.82 5.73
CA GLY A 36 8.36 3.23 4.40
C GLY A 36 7.10 3.65 3.63
N VAL A 37 6.82 2.96 2.53
CA VAL A 37 5.65 3.23 1.67
C VAL A 37 4.65 2.08 1.69
N LEU A 38 3.42 2.35 1.24
CA LEU A 38 2.43 1.34 0.91
C LEU A 38 2.56 1.02 -0.58
N ARG A 39 2.62 -0.27 -0.95
CA ARG A 39 2.67 -0.72 -2.35
C ARG A 39 1.46 -1.58 -2.66
N LEU A 40 0.73 -1.13 -3.67
CA LEU A 40 -0.36 -1.84 -4.32
C LEU A 40 0.14 -2.32 -5.69
N SER A 41 -0.18 -3.55 -6.07
CA SER A 41 0.30 -4.14 -7.32
C SER A 41 -0.88 -4.69 -8.10
N PHE A 42 -1.21 -4.01 -9.20
CA PHE A 42 -2.27 -4.43 -10.10
C PHE A 42 -1.70 -5.27 -11.23
N VAL A 43 -2.52 -6.20 -11.73
CA VAL A 43 -2.17 -7.15 -12.78
C VAL A 43 -3.28 -7.17 -13.83
N HIS A 44 -3.05 -7.89 -14.94
CA HIS A 44 -3.94 -7.88 -16.10
C HIS A 44 -5.37 -8.42 -15.83
N TYR A 45 -5.58 -9.09 -14.69
CA TYR A 45 -6.90 -9.55 -14.24
C TYR A 45 -7.47 -8.77 -13.06
N THR A 46 -6.84 -7.65 -12.65
CA THR A 46 -7.44 -6.75 -11.67
C THR A 46 -8.69 -6.10 -12.28
N SER A 47 -9.82 -6.32 -11.63
CA SER A 47 -11.12 -5.80 -12.02
C SER A 47 -11.42 -4.44 -11.41
N LYS A 48 -12.34 -3.70 -12.01
CA LYS A 48 -12.83 -2.44 -11.45
C LYS A 48 -13.44 -2.62 -10.05
N ALA A 49 -14.16 -3.72 -9.82
CA ALA A 49 -14.77 -3.99 -8.52
C ALA A 49 -13.72 -4.17 -7.40
N GLU A 50 -12.56 -4.76 -7.71
CA GLU A 50 -11.44 -4.84 -6.76
C GLU A 50 -10.82 -3.47 -6.48
N ILE A 51 -10.75 -2.59 -7.48
CA ILE A 51 -10.32 -1.20 -7.30
C ILE A 51 -11.30 -0.43 -6.43
N ASP A 52 -12.60 -0.54 -6.69
CA ASP A 52 -13.64 0.14 -5.90
C ASP A 52 -13.59 -0.34 -4.43
N LYS A 53 -13.41 -1.65 -4.21
CA LYS A 53 -13.20 -2.22 -2.87
C LYS A 53 -11.96 -1.64 -2.18
N LEU A 54 -10.85 -1.54 -2.90
CA LEU A 54 -9.61 -0.95 -2.39
C LEU A 54 -9.80 0.52 -1.99
N LEU A 55 -10.46 1.32 -2.83
CA LEU A 55 -10.69 2.73 -2.56
C LEU A 55 -11.53 2.93 -1.31
N ASN A 56 -12.64 2.19 -1.16
CA ASN A 56 -13.46 2.24 0.05
C ASN A 56 -12.67 1.84 1.29
N ALA A 57 -11.82 0.81 1.20
CA ALA A 57 -10.99 0.38 2.32
C ALA A 57 -9.89 1.41 2.66
N LEU A 58 -9.39 2.17 1.69
CA LEU A 58 -8.46 3.27 1.94
C LEU A 58 -9.14 4.43 2.67
N ASP A 59 -10.37 4.77 2.29
CA ASP A 59 -11.17 5.81 2.96
C ASP A 59 -11.46 5.45 4.43
N ASP A 60 -11.60 4.16 4.75
CA ASP A 60 -11.83 3.69 6.13
C ASP A 60 -10.55 3.71 7.00
N VAL A 61 -9.36 3.58 6.38
CA VAL A 61 -8.08 3.36 7.09
C VAL A 61 -7.24 4.63 7.21
N LEU A 62 -7.44 5.63 6.32
CA LEU A 62 -6.68 6.89 6.28
C LEU A 62 -7.39 8.05 6.98
#